data_AF-A0ABC9DKY2-F1
#
_entry.id   AF-A0ABC9DKY2-F1
#
_cell.length_a   1.000
_cell.length_b   1.000
_cell.length_c   1.000
_cell.angle_alpha   90.00
_cell.angle_beta   90.00
_cell.angle_gamma   90.00
#
_symmetry.space_group_name_H-M   'P 1'
#
loop_
_entity.id
_entity.type
_entity.pdbx_description
1 polymer ?
#
loop_
_entity_poly.entity_id
_entity_poly.type
_entity_poly.pdbx_seq_one_letter_code
_entity_poly.pdbx_strand_id
1 'polypeptide(L)'
;MTISHRRTSRSSNSSTARAREETISSHNEPSDEEDHLRGSAELPPTIPNMEDRPLVEPVGDKHWTAVQGRTPSSVLTCLLKHHHPGLIMYRGKTVVASTWKHYQAAKDSSGKSKADFVDEGFWQRFRFNPAIEAKSREQVGRCCSDLLGSMMYYARIAATLAHFRSVGRKICDKIAGQFYLTREEYIARRQKWCSEDCWAALATEWSSPEFKEKSVRNRGNRRSRNFKPHKGGSNSIAVIRQKLSRKYGRDVSDVEAWVHTHRGLNPEDVYGDCCCTNWSTSHNSSISTASCTSCSSICHFTISKSFS
;
A
#
# COMPACT_ATOMS: atom_id res chain seq x y z
N MET A 1 71.91 3.09 29.49
CA MET A 1 71.28 4.42 29.54
C MET A 1 70.46 4.62 28.28
N THR A 2 69.16 4.76 28.46
CA THR A 2 68.12 5.22 27.51
C THR A 2 68.57 6.54 26.86
N ILE A 3 68.32 6.84 25.58
CA ILE A 3 67.02 7.13 24.97
C ILE A 3 67.11 6.86 23.45
N SER A 4 66.09 6.19 22.91
CA SER A 4 65.93 5.84 21.50
C SER A 4 65.32 7.00 20.70
N HIS A 5 65.98 7.40 19.62
CA HIS A 5 65.42 8.22 18.55
C HIS A 5 65.12 7.34 17.34
N ARG A 6 63.88 7.33 16.85
CA ARG A 6 63.63 7.06 15.44
C ARG A 6 62.36 7.73 14.93
N ARG A 7 62.60 8.73 14.05
CA ARG A 7 61.67 9.15 13.00
C ARG A 7 61.43 7.98 12.06
N THR A 8 60.18 7.76 11.68
CA THR A 8 59.83 7.08 10.42
C THR A 8 58.68 7.81 9.75
N SER A 9 59.01 8.35 8.58
CA SER A 9 58.13 8.68 7.47
C SER A 9 57.73 7.41 6.69
N ARG A 10 56.55 7.46 6.02
CA ARG A 10 56.16 6.88 4.70
C ARG A 10 56.90 5.62 4.23
N SER A 11 56.30 4.55 3.69
CA SER A 11 55.06 4.35 2.93
C SER A 11 54.90 2.83 2.64
N SER A 12 53.68 2.43 2.30
CA SER A 12 53.29 1.34 1.38
C SER A 12 52.83 -0.02 1.96
N ASN A 13 51.59 -0.32 1.56
CA ASN A 13 51.01 -1.61 1.12
C ASN A 13 50.22 -2.51 2.08
N SER A 14 49.05 -2.88 1.53
CA SER A 14 48.43 -4.21 1.53
C SER A 14 47.21 -4.43 2.43
N SER A 15 46.07 -4.49 1.73
CA SER A 15 44.97 -5.46 1.86
C SER A 15 44.54 -5.94 3.25
N THR A 16 43.25 -5.74 3.57
CA THR A 16 42.24 -6.81 3.52
C THR A 16 40.92 -6.29 4.08
N ALA A 17 39.85 -6.56 3.33
CA ALA A 17 38.48 -6.39 3.78
C ALA A 17 38.20 -7.39 4.91
N ARG A 18 37.67 -6.90 6.03
CA ARG A 18 36.97 -7.73 7.02
C ARG A 18 35.61 -7.16 7.31
N ALA A 19 34.61 -8.00 7.02
CA ALA A 19 33.20 -7.81 7.29
C ALA A 19 32.99 -7.48 8.77
N ARG A 20 32.16 -6.47 9.03
CA ARG A 20 31.72 -6.11 10.37
C ARG A 20 30.56 -7.03 10.72
N GLU A 21 30.81 -7.98 11.63
CA GLU A 21 29.76 -8.75 12.30
C GLU A 21 28.90 -7.79 13.11
N GLU A 22 27.63 -7.65 12.75
CA GLU A 22 26.63 -6.97 13.57
C GLU A 22 26.13 -7.94 14.64
N THR A 23 26.67 -7.79 15.85
CA THR A 23 26.20 -8.46 17.06
C THR A 23 24.77 -8.02 17.39
N ILE A 24 23.83 -8.96 17.36
CA ILE A 24 22.43 -8.77 17.78
C ILE A 24 22.40 -8.66 19.30
N SER A 25 22.12 -7.46 19.82
CA SER A 25 21.85 -7.23 21.24
C SER A 25 20.41 -7.60 21.58
N SER A 26 20.27 -8.54 22.50
CA SER A 26 19.02 -9.06 23.04
C SER A 26 18.62 -8.27 24.28
N HIS A 27 17.72 -7.30 24.12
CA HIS A 27 16.86 -6.82 25.21
C HIS A 27 15.42 -6.72 24.71
N ASN A 28 14.65 -7.78 24.99
CA ASN A 28 13.21 -7.78 24.87
C ASN A 28 12.63 -7.39 26.23
N GLU A 29 12.20 -6.15 26.36
CA GLU A 29 11.15 -5.78 27.31
C GLU A 29 9.83 -6.42 26.83
N PRO A 30 9.00 -6.99 27.71
CA PRO A 30 7.74 -7.59 27.31
C PRO A 30 6.74 -6.49 27.00
N SER A 31 6.66 -6.07 25.74
CA SER A 31 5.53 -5.29 25.25
C SER A 31 4.32 -6.21 25.13
N ASP A 32 3.26 -5.89 25.87
CA ASP A 32 1.91 -6.45 25.72
C ASP A 32 1.30 -6.04 24.36
N GLU A 33 1.97 -6.41 23.26
CA GLU A 33 1.39 -6.34 21.92
C GLU A 33 0.41 -7.51 21.80
N GLU A 34 -0.85 -7.24 22.18
CA GLU A 34 -2.00 -7.99 21.67
C GLU A 34 -1.78 -8.23 20.17
N ASP A 35 -1.73 -9.50 19.77
CA ASP A 35 -1.61 -9.89 18.37
C ASP A 35 -2.75 -9.22 17.59
N HIS A 36 -2.48 -8.08 16.96
CA HIS A 36 -3.42 -7.38 16.12
C HIS A 36 -3.67 -8.22 14.88
N LEU A 37 -4.58 -9.18 15.00
CA LEU A 37 -5.14 -9.92 13.89
C LEU A 37 -5.78 -8.90 12.96
N ARG A 38 -5.14 -8.72 11.81
CA ARG A 38 -5.60 -7.84 10.73
C ARG A 38 -7.08 -8.14 10.47
N GLY A 39 -7.91 -7.09 10.53
CA GLY A 39 -9.37 -7.20 10.68
C GLY A 39 -10.07 -8.20 9.76
N SER A 40 -11.26 -8.65 10.18
CA SER A 40 -11.99 -9.82 9.64
C SER A 40 -11.74 -10.11 8.16
N ALA A 41 -11.29 -11.33 7.89
CA ALA A 41 -11.08 -11.82 6.52
C ALA A 41 -12.40 -12.15 5.81
N GLU A 42 -13.51 -12.16 6.54
CA GLU A 42 -14.81 -12.54 6.03
C GLU A 42 -15.46 -11.38 5.28
N LEU A 43 -16.18 -11.77 4.23
CA LEU A 43 -16.98 -10.85 3.44
C LEU A 43 -18.24 -10.53 4.24
N PRO A 44 -18.58 -9.25 4.50
CA PRO A 44 -19.81 -8.92 5.22
C PRO A 44 -21.04 -9.45 4.47
N PRO A 45 -22.15 -9.73 5.18
CA PRO A 45 -23.38 -10.18 4.54
C PRO A 45 -23.91 -9.14 3.54
N THR A 46 -24.70 -9.59 2.59
CA THR A 46 -25.43 -8.70 1.68
C THR A 46 -26.52 -7.97 2.47
N ILE A 47 -26.85 -6.76 2.04
CA ILE A 47 -27.95 -5.97 2.61
C ILE A 47 -29.07 -5.99 1.57
N PRO A 48 -30.16 -6.77 1.78
CA PRO A 48 -31.19 -6.98 0.77
C PRO A 48 -31.83 -5.68 0.32
N ASN A 49 -32.27 -4.86 1.27
CA ASN A 49 -32.89 -3.58 1.02
C ASN A 49 -31.83 -2.55 0.57
N MET A 50 -32.10 -1.85 -0.53
CA MET A 50 -31.18 -0.87 -1.08
C MET A 50 -31.01 0.35 -0.17
N GLU A 51 -32.08 0.80 0.49
CA GLU A 51 -32.04 2.01 1.34
C GLU A 51 -31.20 1.84 2.61
N ASP A 52 -31.12 0.60 3.12
CA ASP A 52 -30.33 0.25 4.30
C ASP A 52 -28.82 0.15 4.00
N ARG A 53 -28.43 0.15 2.72
CA ARG A 53 -27.02 0.12 2.33
C ARG A 53 -26.37 1.47 2.65
N PRO A 54 -25.14 1.47 3.23
CA PRO A 54 -24.39 2.70 3.40
C PRO A 54 -24.14 3.39 2.05
N LEU A 55 -24.40 4.71 2.01
CA LEU A 55 -24.10 5.55 0.86
C LEU A 55 -22.59 5.79 0.79
N VAL A 56 -21.98 5.45 -0.35
CA VAL A 56 -20.57 5.72 -0.64
C VAL A 56 -20.45 6.63 -1.85
N GLU A 57 -19.52 7.58 -1.77
CA GLU A 57 -19.23 8.49 -2.87
C GLU A 57 -17.73 8.45 -3.20
N PRO A 58 -17.35 8.51 -4.48
CA PRO A 58 -15.95 8.62 -4.89
C PRO A 58 -15.29 9.88 -4.35
N VAL A 59 -14.10 9.74 -3.77
CA VAL A 59 -13.28 10.84 -3.27
C VAL A 59 -11.86 10.75 -3.84
N GLY A 60 -11.51 11.74 -4.66
CA GLY A 60 -10.31 11.68 -5.49
C GLY A 60 -10.36 10.49 -6.46
N ASP A 61 -9.19 10.00 -6.87
CA ASP A 61 -9.11 8.97 -7.91
C ASP A 61 -9.30 7.53 -7.41
N LYS A 62 -9.13 7.30 -6.09
CA LYS A 62 -8.83 5.97 -5.53
C LYS A 62 -9.49 5.68 -4.19
N HIS A 63 -10.33 6.58 -3.68
CA HIS A 63 -10.91 6.45 -2.34
C HIS A 63 -12.41 6.67 -2.35
N TRP A 64 -13.03 6.31 -1.24
CA TRP A 64 -14.46 6.47 -0.96
C TRP A 64 -14.64 7.35 0.26
N THR A 65 -15.82 7.94 0.41
CA THR A 65 -16.24 8.58 1.66
C THR A 65 -16.16 7.60 2.83
N ALA A 66 -15.85 8.09 4.04
CA ALA A 66 -15.86 7.23 5.21
C ALA A 66 -17.29 6.88 5.58
N VAL A 67 -17.54 5.59 5.79
CA VAL A 67 -18.82 5.02 6.21
C VAL A 67 -18.68 4.37 7.59
N GLN A 68 -19.80 4.21 8.29
CA GLN A 68 -19.83 3.38 9.49
C GLN A 68 -19.67 1.90 9.12
N GLY A 69 -18.99 1.13 9.96
CA GLY A 69 -18.75 -0.30 9.73
C GLY A 69 -17.54 -0.59 8.83
N ARG A 70 -17.66 -1.60 7.96
CA ARG A 70 -16.57 -2.10 7.11
C ARG A 70 -16.28 -1.11 5.97
N THR A 71 -15.01 -0.76 5.79
CA THR A 71 -14.62 0.18 4.75
C THR A 71 -14.80 -0.42 3.35
N PRO A 72 -15.14 0.40 2.33
CA PRO A 72 -15.28 -0.06 0.95
C PRO A 72 -14.07 -0.85 0.42
N SER A 73 -12.85 -0.35 0.66
CA SER A 73 -11.62 -1.01 0.25
C SER A 73 -11.42 -2.38 0.90
N SER A 74 -11.86 -2.54 2.16
CA SER A 74 -11.79 -3.83 2.85
C SER A 74 -12.78 -4.83 2.24
N VAL A 75 -13.99 -4.40 1.91
CA VAL A 75 -15.00 -5.23 1.24
C VAL A 75 -14.53 -5.64 -0.15
N LEU A 76 -14.01 -4.69 -0.94
CA LEU A 76 -13.41 -4.98 -2.25
C LEU A 76 -12.27 -5.99 -2.15
N THR A 77 -11.40 -5.88 -1.14
CA THR A 77 -10.33 -6.87 -0.92
C THR A 77 -10.89 -8.27 -0.65
N CYS A 78 -11.97 -8.39 0.12
CA CYS A 78 -12.64 -9.67 0.35
C CYS A 78 -13.27 -10.23 -0.93
N LEU A 79 -13.95 -9.38 -1.72
CA LEU A 79 -14.56 -9.77 -3.00
C LEU A 79 -13.51 -10.25 -4.02
N LEU A 80 -12.38 -9.53 -4.12
CA LEU A 80 -11.27 -9.92 -5.00
C LEU A 80 -10.73 -11.31 -4.63
N LYS A 81 -10.54 -11.59 -3.34
CA LYS A 81 -10.11 -12.92 -2.87
C LYS A 81 -11.16 -13.99 -3.14
N HIS A 82 -12.43 -13.68 -2.89
CA HIS A 82 -13.53 -14.63 -3.06
C HIS A 82 -13.73 -15.03 -4.53
N HIS A 83 -13.57 -14.07 -5.44
CA HIS A 83 -13.72 -14.28 -6.88
C HIS A 83 -12.39 -14.40 -7.63
N HIS A 84 -11.30 -14.75 -6.93
CA HIS A 84 -9.98 -14.79 -7.53
C HIS A 84 -9.93 -15.78 -8.72
N PRO A 85 -9.60 -15.32 -9.95
CA PRO A 85 -9.66 -16.18 -11.13
C PRO A 85 -8.62 -17.32 -11.15
N GLY A 86 -7.54 -17.19 -10.38
CA GLY A 86 -6.43 -18.14 -10.40
C GLY A 86 -5.49 -17.89 -11.58
N LEU A 87 -5.19 -18.94 -12.35
CA LEU A 87 -4.47 -18.85 -13.61
C LEU A 87 -5.45 -18.63 -14.76
N ILE A 88 -5.15 -17.69 -15.64
CA ILE A 88 -5.98 -17.37 -16.80
C ILE A 88 -5.16 -17.32 -18.07
N MET A 89 -5.79 -17.60 -19.20
CA MET A 89 -5.23 -17.30 -20.51
C MET A 89 -5.46 -15.81 -20.81
N TYR A 90 -4.39 -15.03 -20.90
CA TYR A 90 -4.44 -13.61 -21.20
C TYR A 90 -3.41 -13.26 -22.27
N ARG A 91 -3.88 -12.75 -23.42
CA ARG A 91 -3.04 -12.38 -24.56
C ARG A 91 -2.11 -13.52 -25.02
N GLY A 92 -2.65 -14.74 -25.10
CA GLY A 92 -1.93 -15.94 -25.54
C GLY A 92 -0.94 -16.53 -24.53
N LYS A 93 -0.95 -16.05 -23.28
CA LYS A 93 -0.09 -16.57 -22.21
C LYS A 93 -0.92 -16.93 -20.98
N THR A 94 -0.57 -18.05 -20.34
CA THR A 94 -1.09 -18.38 -19.01
C THR A 94 -0.42 -17.49 -17.97
N VAL A 95 -1.21 -16.70 -17.24
CA VAL A 95 -0.72 -15.76 -16.23
C VAL A 95 -1.53 -15.86 -14.94
N VAL A 96 -0.91 -15.49 -13.82
CA VAL A 96 -1.62 -15.27 -12.56
C VAL A 96 -2.52 -14.03 -12.67
N ALA A 97 -3.76 -14.14 -12.21
CA ALA A 97 -4.72 -13.04 -12.18
C ALA A 97 -4.38 -11.98 -11.11
N SER A 98 -3.36 -11.16 -11.37
CA SER A 98 -2.87 -10.12 -10.47
C SER A 98 -3.27 -8.68 -10.84
N THR A 99 -4.05 -8.47 -11.91
CA THR A 99 -4.47 -7.13 -12.37
C THR A 99 -5.96 -7.07 -12.65
N TRP A 100 -6.54 -5.86 -12.61
CA TRP A 100 -7.98 -5.70 -12.88
C TRP A 100 -8.36 -6.16 -14.29
N LYS A 101 -7.48 -5.96 -15.27
CA LYS A 101 -7.65 -6.46 -16.64
C LYS A 101 -7.72 -7.98 -16.70
N HIS A 102 -7.02 -8.68 -15.81
CA HIS A 102 -7.11 -10.15 -15.70
C HIS A 102 -8.50 -10.56 -15.20
N TYR A 103 -9.07 -9.86 -14.22
CA TYR A 103 -10.42 -10.11 -13.72
C TYR A 103 -11.48 -9.84 -14.80
N GLN A 104 -11.31 -8.79 -15.59
CA GLN A 104 -12.20 -8.47 -16.72
C GLN A 104 -12.13 -9.51 -17.84
N ALA A 105 -10.94 -10.09 -18.08
CA ALA A 105 -10.74 -11.12 -19.10
C ALA A 105 -11.24 -12.50 -18.67
N ALA A 106 -11.27 -12.77 -17.36
CA ALA A 106 -11.72 -14.05 -16.80
C ALA A 106 -13.25 -14.15 -16.84
N LYS A 107 -13.80 -14.63 -17.96
CA LYS A 107 -15.23 -14.82 -18.17
C LYS A 107 -15.66 -16.27 -17.90
N ASP A 108 -16.88 -16.43 -17.39
CA ASP A 108 -17.54 -17.73 -17.28
C ASP A 108 -18.26 -18.12 -18.58
N SER A 109 -18.95 -19.25 -18.56
CA SER A 109 -19.73 -19.75 -19.71
C SER A 109 -20.90 -18.85 -20.10
N SER A 110 -21.38 -17.99 -19.18
CA SER A 110 -22.43 -17.00 -19.46
C SER A 110 -21.87 -15.70 -20.06
N GLY A 111 -20.54 -15.59 -20.16
CA GLY A 111 -19.85 -14.40 -20.64
C GLY A 111 -19.60 -13.35 -19.55
N LYS A 112 -20.00 -13.63 -18.31
CA LYS A 112 -19.83 -12.74 -17.15
C LYS A 112 -18.43 -12.86 -16.58
N SER A 113 -17.78 -11.72 -16.37
CA SER A 113 -16.40 -11.68 -15.88
C SER A 113 -16.31 -11.74 -14.36
N LYS A 114 -15.15 -12.15 -13.83
CA LYS A 114 -14.86 -12.04 -12.40
C LYS A 114 -14.89 -10.60 -11.89
N ALA A 115 -14.62 -9.62 -12.77
CA ALA A 115 -14.80 -8.21 -12.44
C ALA A 115 -16.28 -7.86 -12.20
N ASP A 116 -17.21 -8.42 -12.98
CA ASP A 116 -18.66 -8.18 -12.83
C ASP A 116 -19.17 -8.74 -11.50
N PHE A 117 -18.73 -9.94 -11.11
CA PHE A 117 -19.06 -10.51 -9.79
C PHE A 117 -18.57 -9.64 -8.62
N VAL A 118 -17.39 -9.04 -8.76
CA VAL A 118 -16.85 -8.11 -7.75
C VAL A 118 -17.68 -6.82 -7.71
N ASP A 119 -18.03 -6.23 -8.86
CA ASP A 119 -18.85 -5.01 -8.92
C ASP A 119 -20.23 -5.24 -8.30
N GLU A 120 -20.94 -6.29 -8.73
CA GLU A 120 -22.25 -6.63 -8.19
C GLU A 120 -22.21 -6.95 -6.70
N GLY A 121 -21.23 -7.75 -6.26
CA GLY A 121 -21.05 -8.08 -4.85
C GLY A 121 -20.76 -6.83 -4.01
N PHE A 122 -20.08 -5.83 -4.57
CA PHE A 122 -19.85 -4.56 -3.89
C PHE A 122 -21.16 -3.77 -3.74
N TRP A 123 -21.95 -3.66 -4.80
CA TRP A 123 -23.22 -2.93 -4.79
C TRP A 123 -24.35 -3.63 -4.04
N GLN A 124 -24.22 -4.92 -3.73
CA GLN A 124 -25.10 -5.61 -2.76
C GLN A 124 -24.87 -5.19 -1.30
N ARG A 125 -23.80 -4.42 -1.02
CA ARG A 125 -23.37 -4.01 0.32
C ARG A 125 -23.34 -2.50 0.51
N PHE A 126 -23.27 -1.75 -0.59
CA PHE A 126 -23.24 -0.29 -0.61
C PHE A 126 -24.22 0.25 -1.63
N ARG A 127 -24.61 1.51 -1.51
CA ARG A 127 -25.34 2.24 -2.54
C ARG A 127 -24.57 3.48 -2.97
N PHE A 128 -24.86 3.96 -4.16
CA PHE A 128 -24.32 5.20 -4.72
C PHE A 128 -25.44 6.20 -4.96
N ASN A 129 -25.09 7.47 -5.14
CA ASN A 129 -26.02 8.48 -5.62
C ASN A 129 -26.27 8.27 -7.14
N PRO A 130 -27.52 8.01 -7.59
CA PRO A 130 -27.82 7.72 -8.99
C PRO A 130 -27.32 8.79 -9.98
N ALA A 131 -27.24 10.05 -9.55
CA ALA A 131 -26.73 11.15 -10.39
C ALA A 131 -25.24 10.97 -10.80
N ILE A 132 -24.49 10.14 -10.09
CA ILE A 132 -23.06 9.88 -10.33
C ILE A 132 -22.77 8.37 -10.51
N GLU A 133 -23.74 7.60 -11.02
CA GLU A 133 -23.60 6.15 -11.20
C GLU A 133 -22.35 5.77 -12.00
N ALA A 134 -22.18 6.36 -13.20
CA ALA A 134 -21.07 6.02 -14.09
C ALA A 134 -19.71 6.22 -13.41
N LYS A 135 -19.55 7.35 -12.70
CA LYS A 135 -18.35 7.67 -11.92
C LYS A 135 -18.15 6.67 -10.78
N SER A 136 -19.22 6.30 -10.09
CA SER A 136 -19.17 5.35 -8.97
C SER A 136 -18.75 3.95 -9.43
N ARG A 137 -19.30 3.46 -10.53
CA ARG A 137 -18.90 2.17 -11.12
C ARG A 137 -17.46 2.17 -11.61
N GLU A 138 -17.02 3.25 -12.27
CA GLU A 138 -15.63 3.39 -12.69
C GLU A 138 -14.67 3.39 -11.49
N GLN A 139 -15.07 4.05 -10.39
CA GLN A 139 -14.28 4.12 -9.16
C GLN A 139 -14.00 2.74 -8.55
N VAL A 140 -14.93 1.77 -8.67
CA VAL A 140 -14.72 0.39 -8.21
C VAL A 140 -13.51 -0.22 -8.93
N GLY A 141 -13.47 -0.15 -10.26
CA GLY A 141 -12.38 -0.69 -11.07
C GLY A 141 -11.02 -0.05 -10.73
N ARG A 142 -11.00 1.28 -10.54
CA ARG A 142 -9.79 2.01 -10.12
C ARG A 142 -9.28 1.53 -8.76
N CYS A 143 -10.17 1.39 -7.78
CA CYS A 143 -9.82 0.88 -6.45
C CYS A 143 -9.31 -0.56 -6.52
N CYS A 144 -9.97 -1.43 -7.27
CA CYS A 144 -9.55 -2.83 -7.45
C CYS A 144 -8.17 -2.94 -8.09
N SER A 145 -7.86 -2.10 -9.08
CA SER A 145 -6.55 -2.06 -9.71
C SER A 145 -5.42 -1.81 -8.70
N ASP A 146 -5.63 -0.90 -7.74
CA ASP A 146 -4.65 -0.62 -6.68
C ASP A 146 -4.59 -1.72 -5.61
N LEU A 147 -5.75 -2.24 -5.22
CA LEU A 147 -5.86 -3.25 -4.18
C LEU A 147 -5.21 -4.58 -4.59
N LEU A 148 -5.26 -4.94 -5.86
CA LEU A 148 -4.69 -6.21 -6.36
C LEU A 148 -3.17 -6.28 -6.16
N GLY A 149 -2.44 -5.19 -6.39
CA GLY A 149 -1.01 -5.13 -6.10
C GLY A 149 -0.71 -5.31 -4.61
N SER A 150 -1.51 -4.67 -3.75
CA SER A 150 -1.41 -4.82 -2.30
C SER A 150 -1.77 -6.24 -1.86
N MET A 151 -2.79 -6.84 -2.45
CA MET A 151 -3.25 -8.20 -2.16
C MET A 151 -2.13 -9.22 -2.38
N MET A 152 -1.45 -9.16 -3.54
CA MET A 152 -0.32 -10.06 -3.83
C MET A 152 0.87 -9.83 -2.89
N TYR A 153 1.19 -8.57 -2.59
CA TYR A 153 2.24 -8.25 -1.62
C TYR A 153 1.94 -8.85 -0.24
N TYR A 154 0.74 -8.62 0.29
CA TYR A 154 0.35 -9.12 1.61
C TYR A 154 0.17 -10.65 1.65
N ALA A 155 -0.14 -11.27 0.51
CA ALA A 155 -0.14 -12.73 0.38
C ALA A 155 1.25 -13.31 0.71
N ARG A 156 2.29 -12.74 0.10
CA ARG A 156 3.68 -13.09 0.38
C ARG A 156 4.05 -12.84 1.84
N ILE A 157 3.71 -11.67 2.39
CA ILE A 157 3.99 -11.32 3.80
C ILE A 157 3.35 -12.32 4.75
N ALA A 158 2.09 -12.69 4.53
CA ALA A 158 1.40 -13.67 5.36
C ALA A 158 2.04 -15.07 5.28
N ALA A 159 2.49 -15.49 4.08
CA ALA A 159 3.21 -16.74 3.92
C ALA A 159 4.54 -16.74 4.69
N THR A 160 5.30 -15.64 4.62
CA THR A 160 6.51 -15.43 5.43
C THR A 160 6.22 -15.50 6.92
N LEU A 161 5.23 -14.76 7.42
CA LEU A 161 4.85 -14.79 8.83
C LEU A 161 4.47 -16.21 9.29
N ALA A 162 3.70 -16.94 8.48
CA ALA A 162 3.30 -18.31 8.78
C ALA A 162 4.49 -19.29 8.78
N HIS A 163 5.46 -19.12 7.88
CA HIS A 163 6.70 -19.90 7.90
C HIS A 163 7.50 -19.64 9.18
N PHE A 164 7.77 -18.39 9.54
CA PHE A 164 8.54 -18.06 10.74
C PHE A 164 7.87 -18.60 12.01
N ARG A 165 6.54 -18.47 12.11
CA ARG A 165 5.76 -19.08 13.22
C ARG A 165 5.97 -20.60 13.30
N SER A 166 5.98 -21.29 12.16
CA SER A 166 6.14 -22.74 12.13
C SER A 166 7.53 -23.24 12.53
N VAL A 167 8.55 -22.39 12.42
CA VAL A 167 9.93 -22.68 12.87
C VAL A 167 10.22 -22.06 14.25
N GLY A 168 9.18 -21.68 15.00
CA GLY A 168 9.30 -21.17 16.37
C GLY A 168 9.83 -19.73 16.48
N ARG A 169 9.82 -18.96 15.39
CA ARG A 169 10.31 -17.56 15.37
C ARG A 169 9.16 -16.58 15.18
N LYS A 170 9.04 -15.59 16.07
CA LYS A 170 8.09 -14.48 15.90
C LYS A 170 8.78 -13.31 15.20
N ILE A 171 8.19 -12.83 14.10
CA ILE A 171 8.61 -11.61 13.40
C ILE A 171 7.38 -10.73 13.16
N CYS A 172 7.57 -9.42 13.03
CA CYS A 172 6.49 -8.49 12.68
C CYS A 172 6.35 -8.30 11.16
N ASP A 173 5.19 -7.82 10.73
CA ASP A 173 4.87 -7.55 9.31
C ASP A 173 5.83 -6.53 8.67
N LYS A 174 6.29 -5.53 9.44
CA LYS A 174 7.22 -4.47 9.03
C LYS A 174 8.56 -5.03 8.52
N ILE A 175 9.02 -6.15 9.09
CA ILE A 175 10.28 -6.79 8.70
C ILE A 175 10.09 -8.03 7.82
N ALA A 176 8.91 -8.64 7.83
CA ALA A 176 8.60 -9.82 7.02
C ALA A 176 8.92 -9.61 5.53
N GLY A 177 8.72 -8.39 5.01
CA GLY A 177 9.02 -8.05 3.62
C GLY A 177 10.51 -8.17 3.23
N GLN A 178 11.41 -8.29 4.20
CA GLN A 178 12.86 -8.42 4.01
C GLN A 178 13.32 -9.86 3.78
N PHE A 179 12.52 -10.84 4.20
CA PHE A 179 12.83 -12.26 4.01
C PHE A 179 12.31 -12.75 2.66
N TYR A 180 13.04 -13.70 2.08
CA TYR A 180 12.69 -14.39 0.85
C TYR A 180 12.77 -15.87 1.14
N LEU A 181 11.62 -16.54 1.17
CA LEU A 181 11.54 -17.98 1.37
C LEU A 181 11.94 -18.72 0.09
N THR A 182 12.26 -19.99 0.22
CA THR A 182 12.37 -20.91 -0.92
C THR A 182 11.00 -21.14 -1.56
N ARG A 183 10.99 -21.68 -2.78
CA ARG A 183 9.76 -22.03 -3.48
C ARG A 183 8.91 -23.01 -2.66
N GLU A 184 9.54 -24.02 -2.09
CA GLU A 184 8.91 -25.10 -1.32
C GLU A 184 8.32 -24.56 -0.01
N GLU A 185 9.03 -23.66 0.67
CA GLU A 185 8.54 -22.98 1.86
C GLU A 185 7.31 -22.10 1.57
N TYR A 186 7.28 -21.41 0.43
CA TYR A 186 6.09 -20.69 0.00
C TYR A 186 4.94 -21.66 -0.29
N ILE A 187 5.17 -22.74 -1.04
CA ILE A 187 4.14 -23.74 -1.36
C ILE A 187 3.47 -24.29 -0.10
N ALA A 188 4.26 -24.62 0.94
CA ALA A 188 3.78 -25.11 2.23
C ALA A 188 2.94 -24.08 3.03
N ARG A 189 2.88 -22.82 2.60
CA ARG A 189 2.18 -21.71 3.27
C ARG A 189 1.13 -21.07 2.37
N ARG A 190 0.50 -21.86 1.51
CA ARG A 190 -0.61 -21.45 0.63
C ARG A 190 -1.77 -20.81 1.39
N GLN A 191 -2.30 -19.74 0.83
CA GLN A 191 -3.51 -19.10 1.32
C GLN A 191 -4.77 -19.73 0.73
N LYS A 192 -5.79 -19.93 1.56
CA LYS A 192 -7.05 -20.61 1.19
C LYS A 192 -7.77 -20.01 -0.03
N TRP A 193 -7.67 -18.71 -0.26
CA TRP A 193 -8.33 -18.04 -1.39
C TRP A 193 -7.60 -18.23 -2.73
N CYS A 194 -6.36 -18.71 -2.72
CA CYS A 194 -5.55 -18.87 -3.92
C CYS A 194 -5.50 -20.35 -4.31
N SER A 195 -5.78 -20.66 -5.59
CA SER A 195 -5.67 -22.03 -6.09
C SER A 195 -4.22 -22.53 -6.01
N GLU A 196 -4.05 -23.85 -5.98
CA GLU A 196 -2.73 -24.48 -5.83
C GLU A 196 -1.79 -24.11 -6.97
N ASP A 197 -2.21 -24.25 -8.22
CA ASP A 197 -1.39 -23.91 -9.38
C ASP A 197 -1.02 -22.42 -9.43
N CYS A 198 -1.98 -21.55 -9.09
CA CYS A 198 -1.74 -20.12 -9.00
C CYS A 198 -0.71 -19.78 -7.91
N TRP A 199 -0.81 -20.45 -6.76
CA TRP A 199 0.12 -20.25 -5.67
C TRP A 199 1.50 -20.79 -6.01
N ALA A 200 1.60 -21.92 -6.70
CA ALA A 200 2.88 -22.47 -7.17
C ALA A 200 3.57 -21.54 -8.17
N ALA A 201 2.80 -20.91 -9.08
CA ALA A 201 3.32 -19.88 -9.99
C ALA A 201 3.85 -18.65 -9.23
N LEU A 202 3.09 -18.15 -8.24
CA LEU A 202 3.53 -17.05 -7.37
C LEU A 202 4.77 -17.40 -6.54
N ALA A 203 4.82 -18.61 -5.97
CA ALA A 203 5.96 -19.10 -5.21
C ALA A 203 7.23 -19.13 -6.06
N THR A 204 7.10 -19.59 -7.31
CA THR A 204 8.19 -19.61 -8.29
C THR A 204 8.68 -18.19 -8.57
N GLU A 205 7.78 -17.24 -8.87
CA GLU A 205 8.13 -15.83 -9.07
C GLU A 205 8.80 -15.22 -7.83
N TRP A 206 8.23 -15.39 -6.63
CA TRP A 206 8.75 -14.75 -5.41
C TRP A 206 10.09 -15.33 -4.93
N SER A 207 10.39 -16.58 -5.28
CA SER A 207 11.67 -17.24 -5.02
C SER A 207 12.75 -16.91 -6.06
N SER A 208 12.37 -16.26 -7.18
CA SER A 208 13.31 -16.01 -8.27
C SER A 208 14.37 -14.97 -7.89
N PRO A 209 15.62 -15.11 -8.37
CA PRO A 209 16.66 -14.11 -8.18
C PRO A 209 16.25 -12.73 -8.70
N GLU A 210 15.56 -12.68 -9.85
CA GLU A 210 15.11 -11.44 -10.51
C GLU A 210 14.10 -10.69 -9.63
N PHE A 211 13.15 -11.42 -9.03
CA PHE A 211 12.20 -10.83 -8.10
C PHE A 211 12.90 -10.29 -6.85
N LYS A 212 13.85 -11.06 -6.29
CA LYS A 212 14.61 -10.65 -5.11
C LYS A 212 15.40 -9.37 -5.39
N GLU A 213 16.11 -9.30 -6.50
CA GLU A 213 16.87 -8.11 -6.92
C GLU A 213 15.95 -6.90 -7.10
N LYS A 214 14.86 -7.05 -7.86
CA LYS A 214 13.86 -5.98 -8.07
C LYS A 214 13.28 -5.49 -6.75
N SER A 215 12.97 -6.40 -5.84
CA SER A 215 12.39 -6.11 -4.52
C SER A 215 13.38 -5.35 -3.61
N VAL A 216 14.66 -5.77 -3.58
CA VAL A 216 15.73 -5.07 -2.86
C VAL A 216 15.95 -3.68 -3.42
N ARG A 217 16.07 -3.54 -4.76
CA ARG A 217 16.22 -2.25 -5.43
C ARG A 217 15.07 -1.29 -5.10
N ASN A 218 13.83 -1.76 -5.21
CA ASN A 218 12.64 -0.95 -4.89
C ASN A 218 12.61 -0.53 -3.40
N ARG A 219 13.11 -1.36 -2.49
CA ARG A 219 13.24 -1.01 -1.07
C ARG A 219 14.33 0.03 -0.85
N GLY A 220 15.48 -0.12 -1.52
CA GLY A 220 16.56 0.87 -1.52
C GLY A 220 16.09 2.25 -2.00
N ASN A 221 15.33 2.28 -3.10
CA ASN A 221 14.75 3.53 -3.63
C ASN A 221 13.84 4.22 -2.61
N ARG A 222 13.04 3.47 -1.84
CA ARG A 222 12.19 4.02 -0.77
C ARG A 222 12.97 4.51 0.46
N ARG A 223 14.21 4.05 0.66
CA ARG A 223 15.10 4.53 1.72
C ARG A 223 15.98 5.70 1.25
N SER A 224 15.95 6.05 -0.03
CA SER A 224 16.71 7.17 -0.56
C SER A 224 16.19 8.50 -0.01
N ARG A 225 17.09 9.50 0.10
CA ARG A 225 16.78 10.85 0.57
C ARG A 225 15.65 11.53 -0.21
N ASN A 226 15.43 11.12 -1.45
CA ASN A 226 14.42 11.70 -2.33
C ASN A 226 13.00 11.20 -2.00
N PHE A 227 12.86 10.15 -1.19
CA PHE A 227 11.55 9.63 -0.78
C PHE A 227 11.12 10.29 0.53
N LYS A 228 10.09 11.14 0.48
CA LYS A 228 9.49 11.76 1.67
C LYS A 228 8.30 10.92 2.15
N PRO A 229 8.39 10.21 3.28
CA PRO A 229 7.27 9.42 3.79
C PRO A 229 6.15 10.32 4.32
N HIS A 230 4.92 10.08 3.88
CA HIS A 230 3.74 10.66 4.51
C HIS A 230 3.33 9.82 5.73
N LYS A 231 2.85 10.47 6.79
CA LYS A 231 2.44 9.85 8.07
C LYS A 231 0.94 9.54 8.14
N GLY A 232 0.17 9.83 7.08
CA GLY A 232 -1.28 9.59 7.02
C GLY A 232 -1.74 8.12 7.00
N GLY A 233 -0.80 7.17 6.84
CA GLY A 233 -1.11 5.74 6.71
C GLY A 233 -2.02 5.45 5.52
N SER A 234 -3.03 4.59 5.72
CA SER A 234 -4.03 4.24 4.70
C SER A 234 -5.20 5.23 4.61
N ASN A 235 -5.19 6.32 5.39
CA ASN A 235 -6.23 7.34 5.27
C ASN A 235 -5.87 8.30 4.13
N SER A 236 -6.81 8.52 3.21
CA SER A 236 -6.68 9.60 2.23
C SER A 236 -6.70 10.96 2.92
N ILE A 237 -6.19 11.99 2.25
CA ILE A 237 -6.28 13.39 2.73
C ILE A 237 -7.73 13.77 3.05
N ALA A 238 -8.69 13.32 2.25
CA ALA A 238 -10.10 13.59 2.51
C ALA A 238 -10.65 12.85 3.75
N VAL A 239 -10.22 11.60 4.00
CA VAL A 239 -10.58 10.88 5.23
C VAL A 239 -9.95 11.56 6.45
N ILE A 240 -8.69 12.01 6.34
CA ILE A 240 -8.03 12.79 7.39
C ILE A 240 -8.79 14.10 7.62
N ARG A 241 -9.15 14.83 6.57
CA ARG A 241 -9.98 16.05 6.63
C ARG A 241 -11.27 15.78 7.39
N GLN A 242 -12.05 14.77 6.99
CA GLN A 242 -13.31 14.43 7.66
C GLN A 242 -13.12 14.01 9.13
N LYS A 243 -12.01 13.35 9.46
CA LYS A 243 -11.67 13.01 10.86
C LYS A 243 -11.31 14.27 11.66
N LEU A 244 -10.50 15.16 11.09
CA LEU A 244 -10.10 16.41 11.73
C LEU A 244 -11.28 17.38 11.88
N SER A 245 -12.16 17.49 10.88
CA SER A 245 -13.35 18.35 10.98
C SER A 245 -14.27 17.91 12.11
N ARG A 246 -14.47 16.59 12.26
CA ARG A 246 -15.21 16.03 13.41
C ARG A 246 -14.51 16.28 14.74
N LYS A 247 -13.18 16.17 14.78
CA LYS A 247 -12.39 16.40 16.00
C LYS A 247 -12.43 17.86 16.46
N TYR A 248 -12.35 18.79 15.52
CA TYR A 248 -12.28 20.23 15.83
C TYR A 248 -13.64 20.93 15.82
N GLY A 249 -14.71 20.25 15.37
CA GLY A 249 -16.04 20.86 15.26
C GLY A 249 -16.12 21.99 14.23
N ARG A 250 -15.15 22.09 13.32
CA ARG A 250 -15.11 23.08 12.22
C ARG A 250 -14.69 22.42 10.93
N ASP A 251 -14.92 23.08 9.80
CA ASP A 251 -14.37 22.60 8.55
C ASP A 251 -12.82 22.74 8.53
N VAL A 252 -12.16 21.80 7.87
CA VAL A 252 -10.70 21.67 7.80
C VAL A 252 -10.31 21.70 6.33
N SER A 253 -9.35 22.53 5.94
CA SER A 253 -8.93 22.62 4.54
C SER A 253 -8.10 21.41 4.10
N ASP A 254 -8.04 21.15 2.79
CA ASP A 254 -7.17 20.11 2.23
C ASP A 254 -5.69 20.35 2.55
N VAL A 255 -5.27 21.62 2.60
CA VAL A 255 -3.91 22.02 2.98
C VAL A 255 -3.63 21.66 4.43
N GLU A 256 -4.56 21.93 5.34
CA GLU A 256 -4.42 21.60 6.75
C GLU A 256 -4.35 20.07 6.97
N ALA A 257 -5.20 19.31 6.28
CA ALA A 257 -5.15 17.85 6.30
C ALA A 257 -3.84 17.31 5.69
N TRP A 258 -3.32 17.94 4.63
CA TRP A 258 -2.01 17.59 4.07
C TRP A 258 -0.87 17.88 5.04
N VAL A 259 -0.86 19.06 5.65
CA VAL A 259 0.13 19.46 6.65
C VAL A 259 0.12 18.48 7.82
N HIS A 260 -1.05 18.09 8.32
CA HIS A 260 -1.20 17.09 9.38
C HIS A 260 -0.59 15.72 9.01
N THR A 261 -0.62 15.34 7.74
CA THR A 261 -0.06 14.06 7.28
C THR A 261 1.43 14.13 6.95
N HIS A 262 2.02 15.32 6.81
CA HIS A 262 3.42 15.50 6.38
C HIS A 262 4.31 16.17 7.44
N ARG A 263 3.73 16.84 8.43
CA ARG A 263 4.45 17.34 9.61
C ARG A 263 4.37 16.30 10.74
N GLY A 264 5.48 16.09 11.44
CA GLY A 264 5.51 15.24 12.64
C GLY A 264 4.74 15.85 13.81
N LEU A 265 4.63 15.09 14.91
CA LEU A 265 4.09 15.57 16.18
C LEU A 265 4.94 16.69 16.81
N ASN A 266 6.19 16.85 16.34
CA ASN A 266 7.11 17.84 16.87
C ASN A 266 7.03 19.14 16.03
N PRO A 267 6.51 20.25 16.58
CA PRO A 267 6.47 21.54 15.89
C PRO A 267 7.87 22.14 15.66
N GLU A 268 8.88 21.64 16.40
CA GLU A 268 10.31 22.00 16.31
C GLU A 268 11.09 21.19 15.26
N ASP A 269 10.47 20.23 14.56
CA ASP A 269 11.06 19.64 13.35
C ASP A 269 11.00 20.69 12.22
N VAL A 270 11.85 21.72 12.35
CA VAL A 270 12.08 22.75 11.35
C VAL A 270 12.64 22.04 10.12
N TYR A 271 11.79 21.94 9.10
CA TYR A 271 12.15 21.68 7.70
C TYR A 271 13.33 20.71 7.50
N GLY A 272 13.03 19.42 7.39
CA GLY A 272 13.83 18.56 6.52
C GLY A 272 13.63 19.02 5.07
N ASP A 273 14.38 20.05 4.64
CA ASP A 273 14.51 20.57 3.28
C ASP A 273 13.29 20.30 2.39
N CYS A 274 12.16 20.91 2.74
CA CYS A 274 11.08 21.07 1.79
C CYS A 274 11.29 22.41 1.09
N CYS A 275 11.71 22.37 -0.17
CA CYS A 275 11.84 23.52 -1.08
C CYS A 275 10.49 24.25 -1.36
N CYS A 276 9.51 24.12 -0.48
CA CYS A 276 8.18 24.69 -0.58
C CYS A 276 8.04 25.83 0.44
N THR A 277 8.97 26.78 0.44
CA THR A 277 8.91 27.96 1.32
C THR A 277 8.31 29.19 0.63
N ASN A 278 8.19 29.20 -0.70
CA ASN A 278 7.56 30.31 -1.44
C ASN A 278 6.35 29.81 -2.21
N TRP A 279 5.14 30.07 -1.67
CA TRP A 279 3.89 29.89 -2.39
C TRP A 279 3.43 31.25 -2.92
N SER A 280 3.35 31.40 -4.23
CA SER A 280 2.66 32.52 -4.88
C SER A 280 1.29 32.05 -5.35
N THR A 281 0.24 32.56 -4.72
CA THR A 281 -1.15 32.26 -5.12
C THR A 281 -1.52 33.14 -6.31
N SER A 282 -1.49 32.59 -7.52
CA SER A 282 -2.14 33.23 -8.67
C SER A 282 -3.61 32.80 -8.71
N HIS A 283 -4.51 33.76 -8.52
CA HIS A 283 -5.94 33.57 -8.72
C HIS A 283 -6.27 33.82 -10.18
N ASN A 284 -6.43 32.76 -10.97
CA ASN A 284 -7.15 32.84 -12.23
C ASN A 284 -8.29 31.82 -12.23
N SER A 285 -9.45 32.26 -12.73
CA SER A 285 -10.79 31.89 -12.26
C SER A 285 -11.25 30.43 -12.38
N SER A 286 -10.39 29.47 -12.69
CA SER A 286 -10.79 28.05 -12.76
C SER A 286 -9.74 27.05 -12.27
N ILE A 287 -8.51 27.48 -11.95
CA ILE A 287 -7.40 26.58 -11.61
C ILE A 287 -6.49 27.25 -10.57
N SER A 288 -6.27 26.59 -9.43
CA SER A 288 -5.18 26.94 -8.52
C SER A 288 -4.00 26.02 -8.82
N THR A 289 -3.01 26.52 -9.54
CA THR A 289 -1.74 25.82 -9.80
C THR A 289 -0.72 26.21 -8.74
N ALA A 290 -0.05 25.19 -8.20
CA ALA A 290 1.14 25.37 -7.37
C ALA A 290 2.36 24.96 -8.18
N SER A 291 3.20 25.92 -8.55
CA SER A 291 4.49 25.62 -9.20
C SER A 291 5.63 25.93 -8.24
N CYS A 292 6.52 24.95 -8.07
CA CYS A 292 7.78 25.14 -7.36
C CYS A 292 8.85 25.52 -8.40
N THR A 293 9.34 26.75 -8.36
CA THR A 293 10.37 27.24 -9.29
C THR A 293 11.75 26.60 -9.09
N SER A 294 11.96 25.84 -7.99
CA SER A 294 13.22 25.16 -7.68
C SER A 294 13.23 23.67 -8.08
N CYS A 295 12.12 23.11 -8.53
CA CYS A 295 12.02 21.69 -8.88
C CYS A 295 11.49 21.58 -10.32
N SER A 296 12.27 21.05 -11.25
CA SER A 296 11.81 20.72 -12.62
C SER A 296 10.73 19.63 -12.68
N SER A 297 10.13 19.29 -11.53
CA SER A 297 9.01 18.38 -11.40
C SER A 297 7.77 19.18 -11.03
N ILE A 298 6.88 19.37 -12.00
CA ILE A 298 5.57 19.96 -11.77
C ILE A 298 4.75 18.94 -10.97
N CYS A 299 4.48 19.23 -9.71
CA CYS A 299 3.42 18.55 -8.97
C CYS A 299 2.08 19.08 -9.46
N HIS A 300 1.52 18.48 -10.51
CA HIS A 300 0.16 18.79 -10.91
C HIS A 300 -0.82 18.28 -9.84
N PHE A 301 -1.40 19.20 -9.09
CA PHE A 301 -2.57 18.96 -8.27
C PHE A 301 -3.78 19.52 -9.02
N THR A 302 -4.73 18.66 -9.40
CA THR A 302 -6.01 19.10 -9.94
C THR A 302 -6.98 19.28 -8.78
N ILE A 303 -7.20 20.54 -8.37
CA ILE A 303 -8.25 20.89 -7.41
C ILE A 303 -9.55 21.00 -8.22
N SER A 304 -10.43 20.00 -8.12
CA SER A 304 -11.77 20.10 -8.69
C SER A 304 -12.60 20.99 -7.78
N LYS A 305 -12.85 22.23 -8.17
CA LYS A 305 -13.86 23.08 -7.52
C LYS A 305 -15.24 22.52 -7.87
N SER A 306 -15.93 21.96 -6.90
CA SER A 306 -17.39 21.80 -6.96
C SER A 306 -17.98 23.19 -6.71
N PHE A 307 -18.43 23.88 -7.76
CA PHE A 307 -19.31 25.03 -7.58
C PHE A 307 -20.73 24.51 -7.30
N SER A 308 -21.39 25.15 -6.34
CA SER A 308 -22.81 24.99 -6.02
C SER A 308 -23.69 25.36 -7.20
#